data_AF-A0A329RA12-F1
#
_entry.id   AF-A0A329RA12-F1
#
_cell.length_a   1.000
_cell.length_b   1.000
_cell.length_c   1.000
_cell.angle_alpha   90.00
_cell.angle_beta   90.00
_cell.angle_gamma   90.00
#
_symmetry.space_group_name_H-M   'P 1'
#
loop_
_entity.id
_entity.type
_entity.pdbx_description
1 polymer ?
#
loop_
_entity_poly.entity_id
_entity_poly.type
_entity_poly.pdbx_seq_one_letter_code
_entity_poly.pdbx_strand_id
1 'polypeptide(L)'
;MDRHAGNARVLAGQDEDDLLNRYCDIQQELDEALDQAARATGETAQLRQSNREILARVRMLERSVHGQLQTGTQPRDPAPGTDGSMVRRARREGRPTHAPAHEAEPTLES
;
A
#
# COMPACT_ATOMS: atom_id res chain seq x y z
N MET A 1 47.63 -30.91 54.24
CA MET A 1 46.26 -30.44 53.94
C MET A 1 46.39 -29.15 53.16
N ASP A 2 46.38 -29.25 51.83
CA ASP A 2 46.65 -28.14 50.93
C ASP A 2 45.45 -27.20 50.82
N ARG A 3 45.49 -26.08 51.56
CA ARG A 3 44.48 -25.01 51.48
C ARG A 3 44.33 -24.45 50.07
N HIS A 4 45.39 -24.50 49.26
CA HIS A 4 45.38 -23.99 47.89
C HIS A 4 44.50 -24.80 46.93
N ALA A 5 44.39 -26.13 47.13
CA ALA A 5 43.54 -26.98 46.31
C ALA A 5 42.04 -26.76 46.59
N GLY A 6 41.68 -26.45 47.85
CA GLY A 6 40.32 -26.10 48.24
C GLY A 6 39.87 -24.75 47.66
N ASN A 7 40.75 -23.76 47.68
CA ASN A 7 40.43 -22.41 47.20
C ASN A 7 40.23 -22.34 45.68
N ALA A 8 41.04 -23.06 44.90
CA ALA A 8 40.89 -23.11 43.44
C ALA A 8 39.55 -23.74 43.02
N ARG A 9 39.08 -24.74 43.75
CA ARG A 9 37.80 -25.41 43.50
C ARG A 9 36.60 -24.53 43.88
N VAL A 10 36.72 -23.73 44.94
CA VAL A 10 35.68 -22.76 45.34
C VAL A 10 35.56 -21.64 44.30
N LEU A 11 36.68 -21.10 43.83
CA LEU A 11 36.67 -20.06 42.78
C LEU A 11 36.09 -20.58 41.46
N ALA A 12 36.46 -21.80 41.04
CA ALA A 12 35.88 -22.41 39.84
C ALA A 12 34.36 -22.62 39.94
N GLY A 13 33.84 -23.01 41.13
CA GLY A 13 32.40 -23.12 41.35
C GLY A 13 31.68 -21.76 41.34
N GLN A 14 32.31 -20.71 41.85
CA GLN A 14 31.76 -19.35 41.81
C GLN A 14 31.66 -18.80 40.38
N ASP A 15 32.69 -19.06 39.55
CA ASP A 15 32.67 -18.66 38.14
C ASP A 15 31.57 -19.39 37.35
N GLU A 16 31.32 -20.66 37.65
CA GLU A 16 30.22 -21.44 37.05
C GLU A 16 28.84 -20.92 37.48
N ASP A 17 28.65 -20.64 38.77
CA ASP A 17 27.40 -20.09 39.30
C ASP A 17 27.11 -18.69 38.73
N ASP A 18 28.13 -17.85 38.57
CA ASP A 18 28.00 -16.52 37.95
C ASP A 18 27.62 -16.61 36.47
N LEU A 19 28.17 -17.57 35.73
CA LEU A 19 27.80 -17.82 34.34
C LEU A 19 26.36 -18.31 34.22
N LEU A 20 25.93 -19.19 35.12
CA LEU A 20 24.56 -19.70 35.15
C LEU A 20 23.55 -18.59 35.45
N ASN A 21 23.86 -17.72 36.43
CA ASN A 21 23.01 -16.58 36.75
C ASN A 21 22.86 -15.64 35.56
N ARG A 22 23.98 -15.27 34.90
CA ARG A 22 23.93 -14.44 33.69
C ARG A 22 23.15 -15.10 32.57
N TYR A 23 23.28 -16.42 32.40
CA TYR A 23 22.50 -17.15 31.41
C TYR A 23 21.00 -17.07 31.73
N CYS A 24 20.61 -17.27 32.99
CA CYS A 24 19.22 -17.13 33.43
C CYS A 24 18.69 -15.71 33.24
N ASP A 25 19.47 -14.68 33.57
CA ASP A 25 19.08 -13.28 33.39
C ASP A 25 18.86 -12.97 31.91
N ILE A 26 19.79 -13.35 31.03
CA ILE A 26 19.67 -13.15 29.58
C ILE A 26 18.47 -13.91 29.02
N GLN A 27 18.22 -15.13 29.50
CA GLN A 27 17.07 -15.92 29.06
C GLN A 27 15.75 -15.24 29.45
N GLN A 28 15.68 -14.69 30.66
CA GLN A 28 14.51 -13.94 31.11
C GLN A 28 14.30 -12.65 30.29
N GLU A 29 15.37 -11.88 30.06
CA GLU A 29 15.30 -10.68 29.21
C GLU A 29 14.84 -11.00 27.79
N LEU A 30 15.27 -12.13 27.22
CA LEU A 30 14.85 -12.58 25.91
C LEU A 30 13.36 -12.92 25.88
N ASP A 31 12.86 -13.65 26.87
CA ASP A 31 11.44 -14.01 26.97
C ASP A 31 10.57 -12.75 27.12
N GLU A 32 11.00 -11.79 27.94
CA GLU A 32 10.32 -10.49 28.08
C GLU A 32 10.31 -9.69 26.76
N ALA A 33 11.42 -9.69 26.02
CA ALA A 33 11.51 -9.03 24.72
C ALA A 33 10.60 -9.68 23.67
N LEU A 34 10.50 -11.01 23.67
CA LEU A 34 9.60 -11.75 22.78
C LEU A 34 8.13 -11.43 23.09
N ASP A 35 7.76 -11.37 24.36
CA ASP A 35 6.41 -10.99 24.79
C ASP A 35 6.06 -9.56 24.38
N GLN A 36 6.98 -8.60 24.57
CA GLN A 36 6.79 -7.22 24.13
C GLN A 36 6.63 -7.13 22.61
N ALA A 37 7.45 -7.86 21.85
CA ALA A 37 7.33 -7.92 20.40
C ALA A 37 5.99 -8.50 19.96
N ALA A 38 5.52 -9.58 20.61
CA ALA A 38 4.21 -10.17 20.33
C ALA A 38 3.08 -9.16 20.57
N ARG A 39 3.10 -8.43 21.69
CA ARG A 39 2.11 -7.38 21.98
C ARG A 39 2.13 -6.26 20.94
N ALA A 40 3.31 -5.75 20.60
CA ALA A 40 3.46 -4.71 19.58
C ALA A 40 2.96 -5.16 18.20
N THR A 41 3.19 -6.43 17.82
CA THR A 41 2.64 -6.97 16.56
C THR A 41 1.12 -7.04 16.58
N GLY A 42 0.52 -7.39 17.72
CA GLY A 42 -0.93 -7.38 17.91
C GLY A 42 -1.53 -5.97 17.78
N GLU A 43 -0.95 -5.00 18.49
CA GLU A 43 -1.40 -3.60 18.46
C GLU A 43 -1.27 -2.99 17.05
N THR A 44 -0.16 -3.25 16.36
CA THR A 44 0.01 -2.76 14.97
C THR A 44 -0.99 -3.40 14.00
N ALA A 45 -1.36 -4.67 14.20
CA ALA A 45 -2.41 -5.32 13.42
C ALA A 45 -3.78 -4.67 13.67
N GLN A 46 -4.12 -4.38 14.92
CA GLN A 46 -5.36 -3.69 15.29
C GLN A 46 -5.43 -2.28 14.71
N LEU A 47 -4.33 -1.51 14.77
CA LEU A 47 -4.24 -0.17 14.16
C LEU A 47 -4.42 -0.23 12.63
N ARG A 48 -3.80 -1.20 11.96
CA ARG A 48 -4.00 -1.40 10.51
C ARG A 48 -5.45 -1.73 10.17
N GLN A 49 -6.10 -2.57 10.98
CA GLN A 49 -7.52 -2.90 10.80
C GLN A 49 -8.40 -1.67 10.99
N SER A 50 -8.19 -0.92 12.07
CA SER A 50 -8.92 0.33 12.34
C SER A 50 -8.74 1.35 11.21
N ASN A 51 -7.51 1.57 10.74
CA ASN A 51 -7.24 2.47 9.61
C ASN A 51 -7.96 2.04 8.33
N ARG A 52 -8.00 0.73 8.02
CA ARG A 52 -8.77 0.23 6.87
C ARG A 52 -10.25 0.53 6.99
N GLU A 53 -10.82 0.37 8.19
CA GLU A 53 -12.22 0.67 8.44
C GLU A 53 -12.52 2.17 8.32
N ILE A 54 -11.68 3.03 8.91
CA ILE A 54 -11.81 4.49 8.81
C ILE A 54 -11.74 4.92 7.34
N LEU A 55 -10.76 4.43 6.57
CA LEU A 55 -10.64 4.74 5.15
C LEU A 55 -11.87 4.26 4.35
N ALA A 56 -12.43 3.09 4.68
CA ALA A 56 -13.65 2.61 4.04
C ALA A 56 -14.84 3.54 4.34
N ARG A 57 -14.99 3.98 5.60
CA ARG A 57 -16.03 4.94 6.01
C ARG A 57 -15.87 6.30 5.34
N VAL A 58 -14.65 6.83 5.27
CA VAL A 58 -14.36 8.09 4.56
C VAL A 58 -14.75 7.98 3.08
N ARG A 59 -14.37 6.91 2.38
CA ARG A 59 -14.76 6.70 0.98
C ARG A 59 -16.28 6.57 0.80
N MET A 60 -16.99 6.00 1.76
CA MET A 60 -18.46 5.96 1.73
C MET A 60 -19.05 7.36 1.87
N LEU A 61 -18.53 8.17 2.81
CA LEU A 61 -18.97 9.54 3.03
C LEU A 61 -18.66 10.43 1.82
N GLU A 62 -17.45 10.37 1.27
CA GLU A 62 -17.06 11.06 0.05
C GLU A 62 -18.00 10.73 -1.12
N ARG A 63 -18.34 9.45 -1.30
CA ARG A 63 -19.34 9.04 -2.30
C ARG A 63 -20.75 9.52 -1.98
N SER A 64 -21.15 9.61 -0.71
CA SER A 64 -22.47 10.15 -0.37
C SER A 64 -22.56 11.66 -0.64
N VAL A 65 -21.49 12.41 -0.38
CA VAL A 65 -21.42 13.87 -0.55
C VAL A 65 -21.20 14.26 -2.02
N HIS A 66 -20.28 13.57 -2.70
CA HIS A 66 -19.88 13.89 -4.09
C HIS A 66 -20.51 12.99 -5.14
N GLY A 67 -21.00 11.80 -4.78
CA GLY A 67 -21.71 10.91 -5.70
C GLY A 67 -23.12 11.39 -6.05
N GLN A 68 -23.72 12.29 -5.26
CA GLN A 68 -24.91 13.04 -5.68
C GLN A 68 -24.61 14.06 -6.80
N LEU A 69 -23.36 14.52 -6.93
CA LEU A 69 -22.95 15.46 -7.97
C LEU A 69 -22.60 14.80 -9.31
N GLN A 70 -22.35 13.48 -9.35
CA GLN A 70 -21.86 12.79 -10.55
C GLN A 70 -22.92 12.00 -11.33
N THR A 71 -24.13 11.82 -10.80
CA THR A 71 -25.27 11.26 -11.57
C THR A 71 -25.91 12.26 -12.53
N GLY A 72 -25.36 13.48 -12.63
CA GLY A 72 -25.82 14.53 -13.55
C GLY A 72 -25.21 14.49 -14.96
N THR A 73 -24.25 13.61 -15.26
CA THR A 73 -23.79 13.41 -16.64
C THR A 73 -24.58 12.28 -17.27
N GLN A 74 -25.77 12.63 -17.77
CA GLN A 74 -26.53 11.82 -18.71
C GLN A 74 -25.58 11.25 -19.79
N PRO A 75 -25.66 9.95 -20.14
CA PRO A 75 -25.04 9.48 -21.36
C PRO A 75 -25.71 10.26 -22.48
N ARG A 76 -24.97 11.18 -23.09
CA ARG A 76 -25.46 11.96 -24.22
C ARG A 76 -25.70 10.95 -25.33
N ASP A 77 -26.96 10.63 -25.59
CA ASP A 77 -27.31 9.84 -26.76
C ASP A 77 -26.60 10.46 -27.96
N PRO A 78 -25.75 9.70 -28.69
CA PRO A 78 -25.12 10.21 -29.88
C PRO A 78 -26.22 10.65 -30.85
N ALA A 79 -26.15 11.89 -31.32
CA ALA A 79 -27.08 12.38 -32.33
C ALA A 79 -27.11 11.41 -33.52
N PRO A 80 -28.29 11.07 -34.07
CA PRO A 80 -28.39 10.15 -35.19
C PRO A 80 -27.57 10.69 -36.39
N GLY A 81 -26.53 9.96 -36.80
CA GLY A 81 -25.71 10.29 -37.96
C GLY A 81 -24.23 10.56 -37.69
N THR A 82 -23.80 10.68 -36.43
CA THR A 82 -22.37 10.82 -36.06
C THR A 82 -21.84 9.61 -35.32
N ASP A 83 -22.28 8.40 -35.70
CA ASP A 83 -21.59 7.21 -35.24
C ASP A 83 -20.21 7.18 -35.92
N GLY A 84 -19.16 7.50 -35.15
CA GLY A 84 -17.75 7.47 -35.57
C GLY A 84 -17.25 6.12 -36.09
N SER A 85 -18.17 5.19 -36.40
CA SER A 85 -17.99 3.93 -37.12
C SER A 85 -17.19 4.10 -38.42
N MET A 86 -17.48 5.12 -39.24
CA MET A 86 -16.71 5.36 -40.48
C MET A 86 -15.25 5.71 -40.21
N VAL A 87 -15.01 6.57 -39.22
CA VAL A 87 -13.64 6.97 -38.80
C VAL A 87 -12.89 5.78 -38.20
N ARG A 88 -13.57 4.97 -37.37
CA ARG A 88 -12.99 3.76 -36.76
C ARG A 88 -12.66 2.69 -37.81
N ARG A 89 -13.53 2.52 -38.82
CA ARG A 89 -13.31 1.59 -39.94
C ARG A 89 -12.14 2.04 -40.81
N ALA A 90 -12.08 3.31 -41.19
CA ALA A 90 -10.99 3.85 -41.98
C ALA A 90 -9.63 3.68 -41.27
N ARG A 91 -9.55 3.92 -39.95
CA ARG A 91 -8.33 3.64 -39.17
C ARG A 91 -7.93 2.16 -39.17
N ARG A 92 -8.88 1.23 -39.06
CA ARG A 92 -8.60 -0.22 -39.13
C ARG A 92 -8.12 -0.66 -40.50
N GLU A 93 -8.64 -0.04 -41.55
CA GLU A 93 -8.27 -0.32 -42.93
C GLU A 93 -7.01 0.47 -43.38
N GLY A 94 -6.37 1.22 -42.48
CA GLY A 94 -5.19 2.05 -42.79
C GLY A 94 -5.47 3.18 -43.77
N ARG A 95 -6.75 3.55 -43.95
CA ARG A 95 -7.20 4.55 -44.92
C ARG A 95 -7.17 5.94 -44.28
N PRO A 96 -6.61 6.96 -44.96
CA PRO A 96 -6.60 8.32 -44.45
C PRO A 96 -8.04 8.86 -44.34
N THR A 97 -8.40 9.38 -43.16
CA THR A 97 -9.72 9.96 -42.87
C THR A 97 -9.86 11.42 -43.27
N HIS A 98 -8.81 12.02 -43.82
CA HIS A 98 -8.80 13.39 -44.30
C HIS A 98 -8.44 13.39 -45.79
N ALA A 99 -9.29 14.02 -46.61
CA ALA A 99 -8.94 14.33 -47.99
C ALA A 99 -7.83 15.41 -47.98
N PRO A 100 -6.83 15.34 -48.87
CA PRO A 100 -5.90 16.45 -49.06
C PRO A 100 -6.72 17.67 -49.50
N ALA A 101 -6.54 18.80 -48.81
CA ALA A 101 -7.17 20.04 -49.19
C ALA A 101 -6.66 20.44 -50.58
N HIS A 102 -7.52 20.35 -51.58
CA HIS A 102 -7.31 21.12 -52.81
C HIS A 102 -7.41 22.59 -52.41
N GLU A 103 -6.27 23.27 -52.43
CA GLU A 103 -6.23 24.74 -52.44
C GLU A 103 -7.06 25.22 -53.63
N ALA A 104 -8.18 25.86 -53.33
CA ALA A 104 -8.93 26.67 -54.26
C ALA A 104 -9.08 28.05 -53.61
N GLU A 105 -8.18 28.98 -53.95
CA GLU A 105 -8.52 30.40 -54.09
C GLU A 105 -9.52 30.57 -55.26
N PRO A 106 -10.10 31.77 -55.54
CA PRO A 106 -10.32 33.02 -54.78
C PRO A 106 -11.84 33.39 -54.77
N THR A 107 -12.36 34.50 -54.20
CA THR A 107 -12.68 35.76 -54.93
C THR A 107 -13.34 36.83 -54.05
N LEU A 108 -13.18 38.07 -54.52
CA LEU A 108 -13.53 39.41 -54.00
C LEU A 108 -15.04 39.77 -53.94
N GLU A 109 -15.28 40.90 -53.25
CA GLU A 109 -16.35 41.92 -53.40
C GLU A 109 -17.78 41.66 -52.85
N SER A 110 -18.19 42.49 -51.88
CA SER A 110 -19.05 43.67 -52.12
C SER A 110 -19.08 44.60 -50.90
#